data_AF-A0A0H2RSJ4-F1
#
_entry.id   AF-A0A0H2RSJ4-F1
#
_cell.length_a   1.000
_cell.length_b   1.000
_cell.length_c   1.000
_cell.angle_alpha   90.00
_cell.angle_beta   90.00
_cell.angle_gamma   90.00
#
_symmetry.space_group_name_H-M   'P 1'
#
loop_
_entity.id
_entity.type
_entity.pdbx_description
1 polymer ?
#
loop_
_entity_poly.entity_id
_entity_poly.type
_entity_poly.pdbx_seq_one_letter_code
_entity_poly.pdbx_strand_id
1 'polypeptide(L)'
;MPVPKKLKLEFPLALKRGRLTAKDMEECLKVKPMARLPVPLVPKDGSMRFRPPRLHYGWPLDEPDILLQIAKEKNIPPRGRSKTTISPKEVLISNDDDRDEEEEEESEEEDEDENEDDDTEDDSEPCPPRFSLTTSWLRKDALNVVAQELGLVSEPYVHEVFFQEKGAVQMIAFTNNYELVDRPPKRSDVDELRKYFKFEGSPMWYLDTYYWTWNCERYWDLRCAHFVLSRTSERND
;
A
#
# COMPACT_ATOMS: atom_id res chain seq x y z
N MET A 1 0.21 31.40 -28.70
CA MET A 1 -0.33 30.49 -27.66
C MET A 1 0.61 30.51 -26.47
N PRO A 2 0.13 30.70 -25.23
CA PRO A 2 1.00 30.68 -24.06
C PRO A 2 1.64 29.30 -23.89
N VAL A 3 2.95 29.27 -23.65
CA VAL A 3 3.67 28.02 -23.37
C VAL A 3 3.19 27.49 -22.02
N PRO A 4 2.73 26.24 -21.90
CA PRO A 4 2.32 25.69 -20.61
C PRO A 4 3.51 25.70 -19.65
N LYS A 5 3.34 26.33 -18.48
CA LYS A 5 4.36 26.33 -17.43
C LYS A 5 4.63 24.88 -17.03
N LYS A 6 5.91 24.47 -17.02
CA LYS A 6 6.30 23.14 -16.55
C LYS A 6 5.90 23.01 -15.07
N LEU A 7 5.12 22.00 -14.76
CA LEU A 7 4.71 21.70 -13.39
C LEU A 7 5.95 21.31 -12.59
N LYS A 8 6.30 22.12 -11.59
CA LYS A 8 7.42 21.85 -10.69
C LYS A 8 6.92 20.89 -9.62
N LEU A 9 7.37 19.64 -9.67
CA LEU A 9 7.11 18.66 -8.63
C LEU A 9 8.00 18.95 -7.43
N GLU A 10 7.45 18.73 -6.24
CA GLU A 10 8.17 18.81 -4.97
C GLU A 10 8.24 17.41 -4.35
N PHE A 11 9.16 17.22 -3.41
CA PHE A 11 9.27 15.96 -2.68
C PHE A 11 7.96 15.67 -1.92
N PRO A 12 7.46 14.42 -1.87
CA PRO A 12 8.04 13.16 -2.36
C PRO A 12 7.84 12.86 -3.86
N LEU A 13 7.07 13.68 -4.58
CA LEU A 13 6.79 13.48 -6.00
C LEU A 13 8.00 13.80 -6.90
N ALA A 14 8.96 14.60 -6.42
CA ALA A 14 10.25 14.82 -7.04
C ALA A 14 11.35 13.96 -6.40
N LEU A 15 12.32 13.54 -7.22
CA LEU A 15 13.48 12.79 -6.75
C LEU A 15 14.28 13.60 -5.72
N LYS A 16 14.46 13.05 -4.52
CA LYS A 16 15.37 13.58 -3.51
C LYS A 16 16.76 12.96 -3.65
N ARG A 17 17.80 13.77 -3.46
CA ARG A 17 19.18 13.30 -3.32
C ARG A 17 19.50 13.08 -1.84
N GLY A 18 20.23 12.01 -1.53
CA GLY A 18 20.69 11.69 -0.17
C GLY A 18 19.77 10.73 0.58
N ARG A 19 20.00 10.63 1.89
CA ARG A 19 19.27 9.71 2.78
C ARG A 19 17.86 10.23 3.07
N LEU A 20 16.90 9.30 3.14
CA LEU A 20 15.57 9.57 3.65
C LEU A 20 15.61 9.70 5.18
N THR A 21 14.78 10.58 5.72
CA THR A 21 14.70 10.94 7.14
C THR A 21 13.26 10.88 7.62
N ALA A 22 13.02 10.89 8.94
CA ALA A 22 11.66 10.93 9.47
C ALA A 22 10.86 12.16 8.99
N LYS A 23 11.53 13.30 8.80
CA LYS A 23 10.91 14.53 8.25
C LYS A 23 10.38 14.34 6.84
N ASP A 24 11.00 13.46 6.05
CA ASP A 24 10.54 13.17 4.70
C ASP A 24 9.19 12.46 4.70
N MET A 25 8.95 11.61 5.68
CA MET A 25 7.65 10.97 5.87
C MET A 25 6.57 11.98 6.27
N GLU A 26 6.92 13.00 7.07
CA GLU A 26 6.02 14.11 7.37
C GLU A 26 5.66 14.94 6.13
N GLU A 27 6.56 15.05 5.15
CA GLU A 27 6.26 15.69 3.86
C GLU A 27 5.26 14.87 3.02
N CYS A 28 5.28 13.54 3.13
CA CYS A 28 4.30 12.68 2.44
C CYS A 28 2.86 12.94 2.89
N LEU A 29 2.68 13.21 4.18
CA LEU A 29 1.37 13.56 4.77
C LEU A 29 0.81 14.88 4.25
N LYS A 30 1.66 15.73 3.67
CA LYS A 30 1.26 17.03 3.10
C LYS A 30 0.89 16.94 1.62
N VAL A 31 1.10 15.78 0.98
CA VAL A 31 0.82 15.61 -0.44
C VAL A 31 -0.69 15.66 -0.68
N LYS A 32 -1.09 16.61 -1.53
CA LYS A 32 -2.49 16.76 -1.93
C LYS A 32 -2.87 15.71 -2.98
N PRO A 33 -4.09 15.16 -2.90
CA PRO A 33 -4.63 14.32 -3.96
C PRO A 33 -4.65 15.08 -5.29
N MET A 34 -4.40 14.37 -6.40
CA MET A 34 -4.32 14.98 -7.72
C MET A 34 -5.42 14.47 -8.64
N ALA A 35 -6.18 15.37 -9.26
CA ALA A 35 -7.20 14.99 -10.25
C ALA A 35 -6.59 14.38 -11.54
N ARG A 36 -5.33 14.73 -11.85
CA ARG A 36 -4.62 14.25 -13.03
C ARG A 36 -3.20 13.87 -12.64
N LEU A 37 -2.74 12.70 -13.11
CA LEU A 37 -1.38 12.23 -12.89
C LEU A 37 -0.38 13.05 -13.73
N PRO A 38 0.62 13.71 -13.12
CA PRO A 38 1.72 14.34 -13.85
C PRO A 38 2.51 13.33 -14.69
N VAL A 39 2.82 13.69 -15.95
CA VAL A 39 3.57 12.83 -16.89
C VAL A 39 4.87 12.27 -16.32
N PRO A 40 5.69 13.02 -15.54
CA PRO A 40 6.91 12.45 -14.94
C PRO A 40 6.67 11.32 -13.94
N LEU A 41 5.44 11.16 -13.43
CA LEU A 41 5.05 10.10 -12.50
C LEU A 41 4.45 8.88 -13.21
N VAL A 42 4.30 8.92 -14.54
CA VAL A 42 3.98 7.74 -15.33
C VAL A 42 5.30 7.00 -15.58
N PRO A 43 5.44 5.75 -15.13
CA PRO A 43 6.61 4.93 -15.40
C PRO A 43 6.85 4.84 -16.91
N LYS A 44 8.11 4.92 -17.32
CA LYS A 44 8.50 4.70 -18.71
C LYS A 44 9.05 3.30 -18.83
N ASP A 45 8.54 2.56 -19.82
CA ASP A 45 8.94 1.18 -20.07
C ASP A 45 10.47 1.06 -20.18
N GLY A 46 11.02 0.05 -19.51
CA GLY A 46 12.45 -0.29 -19.55
C GLY A 46 13.38 0.58 -18.69
N SER A 47 12.92 1.68 -18.09
CA SER A 47 13.77 2.52 -17.23
C SER A 47 13.82 2.02 -15.78
N MET A 48 14.71 1.08 -15.48
CA MET A 48 14.92 0.60 -14.10
C MET A 48 15.61 1.61 -13.17
N ARG A 49 16.20 2.68 -13.72
CA ARG A 49 17.05 3.59 -12.92
C ARG A 49 16.27 4.56 -12.03
N PHE A 50 15.07 4.96 -12.45
CA PHE A 50 14.25 5.94 -11.75
C PHE A 50 12.79 5.53 -11.83
N ARG A 51 12.35 4.80 -10.81
CA ARG A 51 10.96 4.40 -10.62
C ARG A 51 10.25 5.46 -9.77
N PRO A 52 9.20 6.14 -10.28
CA PRO A 52 8.49 7.15 -9.51
C PRO A 52 7.78 6.52 -8.30
N PRO A 53 7.34 7.32 -7.31
CA PRO A 53 6.43 6.85 -6.29
C PRO A 53 5.22 6.16 -6.89
N ARG A 54 4.68 5.18 -6.18
CA ARG A 54 3.42 4.55 -6.56
C ARG A 54 2.27 5.45 -6.15
N LEU A 55 1.34 5.67 -7.07
CA LEU A 55 0.10 6.36 -6.81
C LEU A 55 -1.08 5.48 -7.21
N HIS A 56 -2.15 5.58 -6.45
CA HIS A 56 -3.38 4.83 -6.65
C HIS A 56 -4.51 5.77 -7.06
N TYR A 57 -5.35 5.32 -7.99
CA TYR A 57 -6.49 6.08 -8.49
C TYR A 57 -7.81 5.52 -7.95
N GLY A 58 -8.60 6.35 -7.25
CA GLY A 58 -9.85 5.91 -6.60
C GLY A 58 -10.28 6.84 -5.45
N TRP A 59 -10.89 6.27 -4.40
CA TRP A 59 -11.44 7.02 -3.26
C TRP A 59 -10.96 6.51 -1.90
N PRO A 60 -10.54 7.41 -0.99
CA PRO A 60 -10.30 7.08 0.40
C PRO A 60 -11.63 6.72 1.08
N LEU A 61 -11.58 5.78 1.99
CA LEU A 61 -12.72 5.40 2.82
C LEU A 61 -12.78 6.32 4.03
N ASP A 62 -13.89 7.02 4.21
CA ASP A 62 -14.14 7.80 5.43
C ASP A 62 -14.34 6.87 6.64
N GLU A 63 -15.00 5.73 6.42
CA GLU A 63 -15.21 4.69 7.42
C GLU A 63 -14.39 3.43 7.05
N PRO A 64 -13.31 3.10 7.78
CA PRO A 64 -12.42 1.98 7.44
C PRO A 64 -13.09 0.60 7.59
N ASP A 65 -14.23 0.54 8.30
CA ASP A 65 -14.95 -0.68 8.60
C ASP A 65 -16.14 -0.94 7.68
N ILE A 66 -16.43 -0.05 6.72
CA ILE A 66 -17.54 -0.24 5.77
C ILE A 66 -17.44 -1.57 5.00
N LEU A 67 -16.23 -1.98 4.62
CA LEU A 67 -16.01 -3.27 3.95
C LEU A 67 -16.21 -4.47 4.90
N LEU A 68 -15.96 -4.31 6.20
CA LEU A 68 -16.25 -5.34 7.20
C LEU A 68 -17.75 -5.45 7.48
N GLN A 69 -18.47 -4.32 7.48
CA GLN A 69 -19.92 -4.29 7.57
C GLN A 69 -20.53 -5.01 6.36
N ILE A 70 -20.08 -4.71 5.14
CA ILE A 70 -20.49 -5.41 3.92
C ILE A 70 -20.19 -6.91 4.01
N ALA A 71 -19.00 -7.30 4.50
CA ALA A 71 -18.65 -8.70 4.69
C ALA A 71 -19.66 -9.42 5.61
N LYS A 72 -20.04 -8.77 6.71
CA LYS A 72 -21.04 -9.28 7.66
C LYS A 72 -22.43 -9.38 7.02
N GLU A 73 -22.87 -8.33 6.32
CA GLU A 73 -24.18 -8.30 5.63
C GLU A 73 -24.31 -9.38 4.56
N LYS A 74 -23.22 -9.63 3.82
CA LYS A 74 -23.14 -10.65 2.77
C LYS A 74 -22.78 -12.05 3.30
N ASN A 75 -22.63 -12.21 4.61
CA ASN A 75 -22.24 -13.46 5.27
C ASN A 75 -20.94 -14.06 4.70
N ILE A 76 -19.95 -13.22 4.38
CA ILE A 76 -18.65 -13.65 3.88
C ILE A 76 -17.83 -14.19 5.06
N PRO A 77 -17.48 -15.49 5.07
CA PRO A 77 -16.71 -16.05 6.16
C PRO A 77 -15.26 -15.57 6.10
N PRO A 78 -14.61 -15.31 7.25
CA PRO A 78 -13.17 -15.08 7.29
C PRO A 78 -12.43 -16.28 6.69
N ARG A 79 -11.39 -16.02 5.88
CA ARG A 79 -10.53 -17.08 5.38
C ARG A 79 -9.90 -17.83 6.56
N GLY A 80 -10.01 -19.16 6.55
CA GLY A 80 -9.26 -20.00 7.49
C GLY A 80 -7.76 -19.80 7.27
N ARG A 81 -6.96 -19.90 8.35
CA ARG A 81 -5.48 -19.90 8.23
C ARG A 81 -4.96 -21.07 7.38
N SER A 82 -5.76 -22.11 7.18
CA SER A 82 -5.39 -23.32 6.44
C SER A 82 -5.51 -23.13 4.93
N LYS A 83 -4.35 -23.07 4.27
CA LYS A 83 -4.09 -23.15 2.82
C LYS A 83 -4.49 -21.91 2.02
N THR A 84 -3.50 -21.06 1.80
CA THR A 84 -3.48 -20.04 0.74
C THR A 84 -3.81 -20.75 -0.58
N THR A 85 -5.06 -20.67 -1.00
CA THR A 85 -5.45 -21.13 -2.33
C THR A 85 -5.01 -20.02 -3.26
N ILE A 86 -3.75 -20.11 -3.72
CA ILE A 86 -3.22 -19.21 -4.74
C ILE A 86 -4.19 -19.29 -5.91
N SER A 87 -4.78 -18.15 -6.27
CA SER A 87 -5.70 -18.12 -7.40
C SER A 87 -4.92 -18.59 -8.64
N PRO A 88 -5.46 -19.49 -9.49
CA PRO A 88 -4.70 -20.12 -10.58
C PRO A 88 -4.07 -19.16 -11.60
N LYS A 89 -4.38 -17.86 -11.54
CA LYS A 89 -3.85 -16.84 -12.45
C LYS A 89 -2.42 -16.37 -12.13
N GLU A 90 -1.88 -16.65 -10.95
CA GLU A 90 -0.53 -16.17 -10.56
C GLU A 90 0.59 -17.22 -10.70
N VAL A 91 0.33 -18.40 -11.27
CA VAL A 91 1.29 -19.53 -11.32
C VAL A 91 2.23 -19.49 -12.55
N LEU A 92 2.23 -18.43 -13.36
CA LEU A 92 3.09 -18.38 -14.54
C LEU A 92 4.23 -17.37 -14.35
N ILE A 93 5.46 -17.91 -14.33
CA ILE A 93 6.80 -17.28 -14.38
C ILE A 93 7.58 -17.42 -13.06
N SER A 94 8.00 -18.64 -12.75
CA SER A 94 9.32 -18.88 -12.17
C SER A 94 10.09 -19.70 -13.19
N ASN A 95 10.86 -19.02 -14.05
CA ASN A 95 11.83 -19.71 -14.89
C ASN A 95 13.00 -20.12 -14.00
N ASP A 96 13.29 -21.42 -14.04
CA ASP A 96 14.53 -22.04 -13.62
C ASP A 96 15.73 -21.17 -14.01
N ASP A 97 16.52 -20.76 -13.03
CA ASP A 97 17.92 -20.39 -13.26
C ASP A 97 18.72 -21.02 -12.13
N ASP A 98 19.36 -22.12 -12.51
CA ASP A 98 20.28 -22.94 -11.72
C ASP A 98 21.33 -22.03 -11.06
N ARG A 99 21.38 -22.01 -9.72
CA ARG A 99 22.47 -21.35 -9.01
C ARG A 99 22.99 -22.20 -7.87
N ASP A 100 24.05 -22.90 -8.26
CA ASP A 100 25.17 -23.49 -7.53
C ASP A 100 25.14 -23.38 -6.01
N GLU A 101 25.12 -24.56 -5.40
CA GLU A 101 25.47 -24.87 -4.02
C GLU A 101 26.91 -24.42 -3.72
N GLU A 102 27.07 -23.40 -2.88
CA GLU A 102 28.32 -23.21 -2.14
C GLU A 102 28.02 -23.37 -0.64
N GLU A 103 28.61 -24.44 -0.09
CA GLU A 103 28.73 -24.75 1.34
C GLU A 103 29.53 -23.64 2.02
N GLU A 104 28.97 -23.00 3.05
CA GLU A 104 29.77 -22.21 3.98
C GLU A 104 29.46 -22.58 5.44
N GLU A 105 30.58 -22.69 6.16
CA GLU A 105 30.87 -23.39 7.39
C GLU A 105 30.15 -22.87 8.64
N GLU A 106 29.81 -23.80 9.52
CA GLU A 106 29.37 -23.58 10.89
C GLU A 106 30.50 -22.93 11.71
N SER A 107 30.26 -21.74 12.27
CA SER A 107 31.05 -21.21 13.38
C SER A 107 30.17 -21.10 14.63
N GLU A 108 30.35 -22.04 15.53
CA GLU A 108 29.82 -22.04 16.89
C GLU A 108 30.59 -21.00 17.74
N GLU A 109 29.94 -19.89 18.12
CA GLU A 109 30.43 -19.05 19.21
C GLU A 109 29.38 -19.05 20.33
N GLU A 110 29.73 -19.77 21.39
CA GLU A 110 29.06 -19.80 22.68
C GLU A 110 29.45 -18.54 23.47
N ASP A 111 28.53 -17.59 23.63
CA ASP A 111 28.65 -16.51 24.62
C ASP A 111 27.52 -16.65 25.66
N GLU A 112 27.90 -17.24 26.79
CA GLU A 112 27.13 -17.27 28.04
C GLU A 112 27.22 -15.90 28.72
N ASP A 113 26.19 -15.05 28.54
CA ASP A 113 26.02 -13.84 29.35
C ASP A 113 24.78 -13.99 30.25
N GLU A 114 25.06 -14.44 31.48
CA GLU A 114 24.15 -14.39 32.63
C GLU A 114 23.81 -12.93 32.93
N ASN A 115 22.63 -12.46 32.49
CA ASN A 115 22.09 -11.18 32.91
C ASN A 115 20.90 -11.38 33.84
N GLU A 116 21.04 -10.75 35.00
CA GLU A 116 20.20 -10.76 36.18
C GLU A 116 18.74 -10.38 35.86
N ASP A 117 17.84 -11.13 36.51
CA ASP A 117 16.39 -10.95 36.52
C ASP A 117 16.00 -9.54 37.04
N ASP A 118 15.86 -8.58 36.14
CA ASP A 118 15.18 -7.31 36.41
C ASP A 118 13.68 -7.49 36.15
N ASP A 119 12.98 -7.98 37.19
CA ASP A 119 11.51 -8.07 37.29
C ASP A 119 10.89 -6.65 37.31
N THR A 120 11.03 -5.92 36.21
CA THR A 120 10.19 -4.77 35.92
C THR A 120 8.85 -5.32 35.46
N GLU A 121 7.83 -5.17 36.32
CA GLU A 121 6.42 -5.34 35.96
C GLU A 121 6.10 -4.34 34.83
N ASP A 122 6.41 -4.75 33.60
CA ASP A 122 6.15 -4.03 32.36
C ASP A 122 4.64 -4.00 32.17
N ASP A 123 4.04 -2.96 32.73
CA ASP A 123 2.65 -2.52 32.52
C ASP A 123 2.52 -1.95 31.09
N SER A 124 3.10 -2.65 30.11
CA SER A 124 3.01 -2.30 28.70
C SER A 124 1.56 -2.52 28.29
N GLU A 125 0.85 -1.39 28.21
CA GLU A 125 -0.52 -1.32 27.73
C GLU A 125 -0.69 -2.26 26.53
N PRO A 126 -1.70 -3.14 26.54
CA PRO A 126 -1.85 -4.19 25.55
C PRO A 126 -1.77 -3.59 24.15
N CYS A 127 -0.62 -3.81 23.50
CA CYS A 127 -0.32 -3.19 22.23
C CYS A 127 -1.46 -3.54 21.27
N PRO A 128 -2.23 -2.55 20.78
CA PRO A 128 -3.45 -2.83 20.02
C PRO A 128 -3.09 -3.71 18.84
N PRO A 129 -3.91 -4.73 18.53
CA PRO A 129 -3.53 -5.80 17.62
C PRO A 129 -3.08 -5.23 16.27
N ARG A 130 -1.78 -5.42 16.04
CA ARG A 130 -1.05 -5.15 14.80
C ARG A 130 -1.80 -5.85 13.66
N PHE A 131 -2.47 -5.03 12.83
CA PHE A 131 -3.12 -5.38 11.56
C PHE A 131 -3.29 -6.89 11.29
N SER A 132 -4.43 -7.48 11.69
CA SER A 132 -4.68 -8.89 11.40
C SER A 132 -4.82 -9.11 9.89
N LEU A 133 -3.97 -9.98 9.33
CA LEU A 133 -4.06 -10.39 7.92
C LEU A 133 -5.47 -10.86 7.57
N THR A 134 -6.14 -11.57 8.48
CA THR A 134 -7.52 -12.03 8.33
C THR A 134 -8.48 -10.89 8.00
N THR A 135 -8.32 -9.73 8.66
CA THR A 135 -9.17 -8.56 8.42
C THR A 135 -8.88 -7.94 7.06
N SER A 136 -7.62 -7.88 6.64
CA SER A 136 -7.25 -7.39 5.30
C SER A 136 -7.83 -8.26 4.19
N TRP A 137 -7.71 -9.59 4.31
CA TRP A 137 -8.31 -10.54 3.38
C TRP A 137 -9.83 -10.42 3.33
N LEU A 138 -10.49 -10.29 4.48
CA LEU A 138 -11.94 -10.16 4.54
C LEU A 138 -12.45 -8.88 3.83
N ARG A 139 -11.75 -7.75 3.99
CA ARG A 139 -12.07 -6.51 3.26
C ARG A 139 -11.93 -6.69 1.74
N LYS A 140 -10.88 -7.38 1.29
CA LYS A 140 -10.68 -7.71 -0.13
C LYS A 140 -11.79 -8.63 -0.66
N ASP A 141 -12.18 -9.64 0.10
CA ASP A 141 -13.26 -10.56 -0.28
C ASP A 141 -14.60 -9.85 -0.38
N ALA A 142 -14.90 -8.96 0.57
CA ALA A 142 -16.09 -8.11 0.51
C ALA A 142 -16.10 -7.23 -0.75
N LEU A 143 -15.00 -6.56 -1.06
CA LEU A 143 -14.89 -5.75 -2.27
C LEU A 143 -15.02 -6.60 -3.54
N ASN A 144 -14.45 -7.80 -3.58
CA ASN A 144 -14.56 -8.70 -4.71
C ASN A 144 -16.02 -9.16 -4.94
N VAL A 145 -16.75 -9.48 -3.88
CA VAL A 145 -18.18 -9.83 -3.97
C VAL A 145 -18.98 -8.64 -4.51
N VAL A 146 -18.73 -7.42 -4.01
CA VAL A 146 -19.37 -6.21 -4.53
C VAL A 146 -19.04 -5.99 -6.01
N ALA A 147 -17.78 -6.15 -6.40
CA ALA A 147 -17.35 -6.01 -7.79
C ALA A 147 -18.05 -7.02 -8.73
N GLN A 148 -18.22 -8.26 -8.27
CA GLN A 148 -18.95 -9.29 -9.02
C GLN A 148 -20.44 -8.98 -9.13
N GLU A 149 -21.08 -8.54 -8.05
CA GLU A 149 -22.50 -8.16 -8.03
C GLU A 149 -22.81 -6.99 -8.98
N LEU A 150 -21.89 -6.01 -9.05
CA LEU A 150 -21.99 -4.87 -9.95
C LEU A 150 -21.58 -5.20 -11.39
N GLY A 151 -21.05 -6.40 -11.65
CA GLY A 151 -20.57 -6.80 -12.97
C GLY A 151 -19.42 -5.95 -13.48
N LEU A 152 -18.52 -5.51 -12.59
CA LEU A 152 -17.37 -4.68 -12.96
C LEU A 152 -16.40 -5.45 -13.85
N VAL A 153 -15.86 -4.78 -14.86
CA VAL A 153 -14.82 -5.35 -15.75
C VAL A 153 -13.44 -5.17 -15.13
N SER A 154 -13.24 -4.02 -14.48
CA SER A 154 -12.06 -3.66 -13.71
C SER A 154 -12.08 -4.40 -12.37
N GLU A 155 -10.92 -4.80 -11.86
CA GLU A 155 -10.78 -5.45 -10.55
C GLU A 155 -10.37 -4.40 -9.51
N PRO A 156 -11.32 -3.77 -8.80
CA PRO A 156 -10.98 -2.82 -7.75
C PRO A 156 -10.28 -3.54 -6.58
N TYR A 157 -9.41 -2.82 -5.89
CA TYR A 157 -8.67 -3.36 -4.75
C TYR A 157 -8.60 -2.37 -3.60
N VAL A 158 -8.38 -2.90 -2.39
CA VAL A 158 -8.18 -2.11 -1.18
C VAL A 158 -6.69 -1.86 -1.00
N HIS A 159 -6.31 -0.61 -0.76
CA HIS A 159 -4.93 -0.24 -0.47
C HIS A 159 -4.85 0.87 0.57
N GLU A 160 -3.68 1.07 1.16
CA GLU A 160 -3.43 2.16 2.08
C GLU A 160 -2.70 3.32 1.39
N VAL A 161 -3.17 4.53 1.61
CA VAL A 161 -2.63 5.74 0.98
C VAL A 161 -2.50 6.88 1.98
N PHE A 162 -1.60 7.82 1.69
CA PHE A 162 -1.53 9.08 2.41
C PHE A 162 -2.70 9.98 2.05
N PHE A 163 -3.39 10.47 3.07
CA PHE A 163 -4.47 11.43 2.97
C PHE A 163 -4.17 12.63 3.88
N GLN A 164 -4.18 13.82 3.27
CA GLN A 164 -3.91 15.06 3.99
C GLN A 164 -4.83 15.15 5.22
N GLU A 165 -4.28 15.55 6.38
CA GLU A 165 -4.99 15.70 7.66
C GLU A 165 -5.38 14.39 8.37
N LYS A 166 -5.70 13.31 7.65
CA LYS A 166 -6.09 12.02 8.26
C LYS A 166 -4.93 11.03 8.42
N GLY A 167 -3.77 11.27 7.83
CA GLY A 167 -2.65 10.34 7.94
C GLY A 167 -2.68 9.25 6.87
N ALA A 168 -2.49 8.00 7.29
CA ALA A 168 -2.66 6.83 6.45
C ALA A 168 -4.13 6.38 6.51
N VAL A 169 -4.76 6.19 5.34
CA VAL A 169 -6.16 5.75 5.25
C VAL A 169 -6.31 4.62 4.26
N GLN A 170 -7.32 3.78 4.46
CA GLN A 170 -7.72 2.79 3.46
C GLN A 170 -8.45 3.46 2.31
N MET A 171 -8.27 2.90 1.11
CA MET A 171 -8.81 3.41 -0.14
C MET A 171 -9.27 2.24 -1.01
N ILE A 172 -10.36 2.46 -1.74
CA ILE A 172 -10.74 1.61 -2.88
C ILE A 172 -10.12 2.21 -4.13
N ALA A 173 -9.21 1.46 -4.74
CA ALA A 173 -8.46 1.83 -5.93
C ALA A 173 -8.85 0.98 -7.14
N PHE A 174 -8.72 1.55 -8.34
CA PHE A 174 -8.98 0.84 -9.60
C PHE A 174 -7.71 0.45 -10.34
N THR A 175 -6.69 1.29 -10.24
CA THR A 175 -5.41 1.16 -10.94
C THR A 175 -4.35 1.92 -10.18
N ASN A 176 -3.09 1.65 -10.49
CA ASN A 176 -1.97 2.46 -10.06
C ASN A 176 -1.23 3.06 -11.27
N ASN A 177 -0.29 3.96 -11.04
CA ASN A 177 0.43 4.63 -12.12
C ASN A 177 1.28 3.67 -12.99
N TYR A 178 1.62 2.48 -12.49
CA TYR A 178 2.37 1.46 -13.23
C TYR A 178 1.48 0.64 -14.16
N GLU A 179 0.25 0.38 -13.76
CA GLU A 179 -0.74 -0.38 -14.53
C GLU A 179 -1.63 0.49 -15.41
N LEU A 180 -1.46 1.82 -15.36
CA LEU A 180 -2.36 2.76 -16.04
C LEU A 180 -2.41 2.57 -17.56
N VAL A 181 -1.28 2.20 -18.17
CA VAL A 181 -1.17 1.98 -19.63
C VAL A 181 -1.87 0.68 -20.04
N ASP A 182 -1.67 -0.38 -19.27
CA ASP A 182 -2.17 -1.72 -19.60
C ASP A 182 -3.64 -1.89 -19.20
N ARG A 183 -4.05 -1.26 -18.10
CA ARG A 183 -5.35 -1.45 -17.47
C ARG A 183 -5.98 -0.12 -17.03
N PRO A 184 -6.37 0.75 -17.99
CA PRO A 184 -7.08 1.97 -17.65
C PRO A 184 -8.47 1.63 -17.07
N PRO A 185 -8.93 2.32 -16.00
CA PRO A 185 -10.21 2.05 -15.38
C PRO A 185 -11.35 2.38 -16.34
N LYS A 186 -12.29 1.46 -16.49
CA LYS A 186 -13.47 1.69 -17.34
C LYS A 186 -14.41 2.68 -16.65
N ARG A 187 -14.84 3.71 -17.37
CA ARG A 187 -15.70 4.77 -16.82
C ARG A 187 -17.01 4.25 -16.22
N SER A 188 -17.62 3.23 -16.83
CA SER A 188 -18.83 2.59 -16.29
C SER A 188 -18.58 2.02 -14.89
N ASP A 189 -17.44 1.37 -14.69
CA ASP A 189 -17.13 0.68 -13.43
C ASP A 189 -16.88 1.71 -12.32
N VAL A 190 -16.26 2.83 -12.68
CA VAL A 190 -16.06 3.98 -11.79
C VAL A 190 -17.41 4.57 -11.35
N ASP A 191 -18.35 4.76 -12.28
CA ASP A 191 -19.67 5.30 -11.97
C ASP A 191 -20.51 4.35 -11.10
N GLU A 192 -20.47 3.04 -11.35
CA GLU A 192 -21.18 2.03 -10.55
C GLU A 192 -20.64 1.95 -9.11
N LEU A 193 -19.31 1.92 -8.93
CA LEU A 193 -18.72 1.92 -7.59
C LEU A 193 -18.99 3.22 -6.83
N ARG A 194 -18.91 4.38 -7.50
CA ARG A 194 -19.29 5.66 -6.89
C ARG A 194 -20.72 5.61 -6.37
N LYS A 195 -21.65 5.08 -7.17
CA LYS A 195 -23.06 4.98 -6.80
C LYS A 195 -23.28 4.02 -5.63
N TYR A 196 -22.62 2.86 -5.65
CA TYR A 196 -22.75 1.84 -4.60
C TYR A 196 -22.27 2.36 -3.24
N PHE A 197 -21.05 2.90 -3.18
CA PHE A 197 -20.45 3.42 -1.95
C PHE A 197 -20.88 4.85 -1.61
N LYS A 198 -21.68 5.49 -2.48
CA LYS A 198 -22.09 6.89 -2.36
C LYS A 198 -20.91 7.85 -2.21
N PHE A 199 -19.80 7.57 -2.90
CA PHE A 199 -18.63 8.43 -2.85
C PHE A 199 -18.93 9.83 -3.38
N GLU A 200 -18.42 10.83 -2.68
CA GLU A 200 -18.49 12.21 -3.12
C GLU A 200 -17.36 12.54 -4.09
N GLY A 201 -17.66 13.37 -5.09
CA GLY A 201 -16.67 13.85 -6.06
C GLY A 201 -16.19 12.81 -7.08
N SER A 202 -15.08 13.13 -7.74
CA SER A 202 -14.41 12.26 -8.72
C SER A 202 -13.24 11.55 -8.06
N PRO A 203 -12.85 10.35 -8.53
CA PRO A 203 -11.68 9.68 -7.98
C PRO A 203 -10.43 10.49 -8.29
N MET A 204 -9.46 10.44 -7.38
CA MET A 204 -8.20 11.18 -7.47
C MET A 204 -7.01 10.25 -7.31
N TRP A 205 -5.82 10.76 -7.60
CA TRP A 205 -4.55 10.08 -7.40
C TRP A 205 -4.03 10.37 -6.00
N TYR A 206 -3.77 9.31 -5.23
CA TYR A 206 -3.23 9.34 -3.88
C TYR A 206 -1.88 8.65 -3.83
N LEU A 207 -1.01 9.11 -2.93
CA LEU A 207 0.32 8.53 -2.73
C LEU A 207 0.23 7.26 -1.88
N ASP A 208 0.81 6.16 -2.35
CA ASP A 208 0.93 4.89 -1.62
C ASP A 208 1.70 5.08 -0.30
N THR A 209 1.33 4.40 0.81
CA THR A 209 2.05 4.52 2.10
C THR A 209 3.35 3.72 2.19
N TYR A 210 3.52 2.67 1.39
CA TYR A 210 4.68 1.78 1.35
C TYR A 210 5.66 2.15 0.24
N TYR A 211 5.16 2.50 -0.94
CA TYR A 211 5.93 2.80 -2.14
C TYR A 211 5.94 4.31 -2.47
N TRP A 212 5.99 5.14 -1.43
CA TRP A 212 5.81 6.59 -1.47
C TRP A 212 7.00 7.39 -2.04
N THR A 213 8.15 6.75 -2.22
CA THR A 213 9.38 7.41 -2.67
C THR A 213 9.91 6.82 -3.98
N TRP A 214 10.76 7.59 -4.65
CA TRP A 214 11.45 7.15 -5.85
C TRP A 214 12.38 5.98 -5.54
N ASN A 215 12.38 4.95 -6.39
CA ASN A 215 13.20 3.74 -6.21
C ASN A 215 13.02 3.08 -4.83
N CYS A 216 11.82 3.13 -4.27
CA CYS A 216 11.44 2.55 -2.98
C CYS A 216 11.97 1.11 -2.77
N GLU A 217 11.97 0.26 -3.79
CA GLU A 217 12.52 -1.10 -3.74
C GLU A 217 13.98 -1.15 -3.26
N ARG A 218 14.79 -0.13 -3.57
CA ARG A 218 16.18 -0.04 -3.10
C ARG A 218 16.31 0.32 -1.62
N TYR A 219 15.25 0.83 -1.01
CA TYR A 219 15.24 1.22 0.41
C TYR A 219 14.67 0.12 1.32
N TRP A 220 13.90 -0.81 0.75
CA TRP A 220 13.35 -1.95 1.48
C TRP A 220 14.36 -3.08 1.70
N ASP A 221 15.58 -2.96 1.18
CA ASP A 221 16.70 -3.85 1.50
C ASP A 221 17.16 -3.64 2.97
N LEU A 222 16.50 -4.38 3.86
CA LEU A 222 16.99 -4.95 5.12
C LEU A 222 17.10 -4.13 6.40
N ARG A 223 16.94 -2.78 6.45
CA ARG A 223 17.17 -2.05 7.74
C ARG A 223 16.17 -0.98 8.17
N CYS A 224 15.18 -0.60 7.36
CA CYS A 224 14.29 0.54 7.68
C CYS A 224 12.82 0.19 7.99
N ALA A 225 12.40 -1.07 7.85
CA ALA A 225 11.00 -1.48 8.02
C ALA A 225 10.45 -1.28 9.44
N HIS A 226 11.32 -1.24 10.46
CA HIS A 226 10.89 -1.18 11.87
C HIS A 226 10.39 0.21 12.31
N PHE A 227 10.73 1.29 11.60
CA PHE A 227 10.52 2.66 12.11
C PHE A 227 9.16 3.28 11.71
N VAL A 228 8.56 2.83 10.61
CA VAL A 228 7.38 3.49 10.01
C VAL A 228 6.08 3.12 10.72
N LEU A 229 5.97 1.92 11.26
CA LEU A 229 4.71 1.41 11.83
C LEU A 229 4.47 1.81 13.30
N SER A 230 5.48 2.34 14.00
CA SER A 230 5.37 2.60 15.44
C SER A 230 4.77 3.97 15.79
N ARG A 231 4.71 4.95 14.87
CA ARG A 231 4.37 6.35 15.21
C ARG A 231 2.96 6.82 14.83
N THR A 232 2.21 6.08 14.02
CA THR A 232 0.83 6.47 13.66
C THR A 232 -0.19 6.22 14.77
N SER A 233 0.21 5.56 15.86
CA SER A 233 -0.66 5.26 17.00
C SER A 233 -0.68 6.33 18.10
N GLU A 234 0.27 7.27 18.13
CA GLU A 234 0.50 8.15 19.31
C GLU A 234 -0.09 9.57 19.17
N ARG A 235 -0.97 9.85 18.21
CA ARG A 235 -1.41 11.24 17.91
C ARG A 235 -2.91 11.54 17.96
N ASN A 236 -3.72 10.66 18.57
CA ASN A 236 -5.16 10.88 18.74
C ASN A 236 -5.62 10.94 20.21
N ASP A 237 -4.77 11.47 21.11
CA ASP A 237 -5.17 11.94 22.44
C ASP A 237 -4.97 13.46 22.58
#